data_AF-A0A1F9DRY3-F1
#
_entry.id   AF-A0A1F9DRY3-F1
#
_cell.length_a   1.000
_cell.length_b   1.000
_cell.length_c   1.000
_cell.angle_alpha   90.00
_cell.angle_beta   90.00
_cell.angle_gamma   90.00
#
_symmetry.space_group_name_H-M   'P 1'
#
loop_
_entity.id
_entity.type
_entity.pdbx_description
1 polymer ?
#
loop_
_entity_poly.entity_id
_entity_poly.type
_entity_poly.pdbx_seq_one_letter_code
_entity_poly.pdbx_strand_id
1 'polypeptide(L)' 'MPKSKTIRVTPNVKKCVEVLNEAVKAMPSGDLKEKAEGALRYLSKTIKGEPQPMKGKECPGATL' A
#
# COMPACT_ATOMS: atom_id res chain seq x y z
N MET A 1 -11.91 18.88 12.20
CA MET A 1 -11.44 18.23 10.95
C MET A 1 -10.07 17.62 11.23
N PRO A 2 -9.84 16.31 11.04
CA PRO A 2 -8.53 15.73 11.28
C PRO A 2 -7.54 16.32 10.27
N LYS A 3 -6.48 16.96 10.77
CA LYS A 3 -5.44 17.59 9.95
C LYS A 3 -4.80 16.49 9.10
N SER A 4 -5.02 16.51 7.79
CA SER A 4 -4.39 15.59 6.85
C SER A 4 -2.87 15.75 6.96
N LYS A 5 -2.16 14.67 7.30
CA LYS A 5 -0.69 14.65 7.22
C LYS A 5 -0.32 14.16 5.83
N THR A 6 0.20 15.04 4.99
CA THR A 6 0.81 14.65 3.71
C THR A 6 2.11 13.92 4.02
N ILE A 7 2.12 12.60 3.87
CA ILE A 7 3.35 11.80 3.99
C ILE A 7 4.22 12.15 2.78
N ARG A 8 5.41 12.71 3.01
CA ARG A 8 6.39 12.93 1.94
C ARG A 8 7.02 11.59 1.57
N VAL A 9 6.64 11.06 0.42
CA VAL A 9 7.22 9.83 -0.13
C VAL A 9 8.60 10.15 -0.67
N THR A 10 9.62 9.49 -0.16
CA THR A 10 10.99 9.63 -0.68
C THR A 10 11.15 8.86 -2.00
N PRO A 11 12.10 9.23 -2.87
CA PRO A 11 12.39 8.48 -4.10
C PRO A 11 12.69 7.00 -3.85
N ASN A 12 13.34 6.68 -2.72
CA ASN A 12 13.63 5.30 -2.33
C ASN A 12 12.34 4.50 -2.09
N VAL A 13 11.35 5.08 -1.41
CA VAL A 13 10.06 4.41 -1.17
C VAL A 13 9.31 4.19 -2.48
N LYS A 14 9.38 5.12 -3.44
CA LYS A 14 8.80 4.90 -4.79
C LYS A 14 9.46 3.69 -5.48
N LYS A 15 10.79 3.63 -5.47
CA LYS A 15 11.54 2.52 -6.07
C LYS A 15 11.22 1.17 -5.39
N CYS A 16 11.06 1.15 -4.07
CA CYS A 16 10.63 -0.07 -3.37
C CYS A 16 9.24 -0.55 -3.82
N VAL A 17 8.29 0.37 -4.04
CA VAL A 17 6.95 0.00 -4.53
C VAL A 17 6.98 -0.48 -5.98
N GLU A 18 7.84 0.11 -6.83
CA GLU A 18 8.05 -0.38 -8.20
C GLU A 18 8.57 -1.82 -8.22
N VAL A 19 9.61 -2.12 -7.44
CA VAL A 19 10.17 -3.47 -7.30
C VAL A 19 9.13 -4.44 -6.74
N LEU A 20 8.35 -4.01 -5.73
CA LEU A 20 7.28 -4.84 -5.16
C LEU A 20 6.19 -5.15 -6.20
N ASN A 21 5.85 -4.18 -7.05
CA ASN A 21 4.89 -4.37 -8.15
C ASN A 21 5.39 -5.39 -9.19
N GLU A 22 6.68 -5.36 -9.54
CA GLU A 22 7.27 -6.37 -10.42
C GLU A 22 7.25 -7.76 -9.79
N ALA A 23 7.57 -7.87 -8.50
CA ALA A 23 7.53 -9.13 -7.77
C ALA A 23 6.12 -9.73 -7.73
N VAL A 24 5.08 -8.92 -7.48
CA VAL A 24 3.69 -9.37 -7.45
C VAL A 24 3.19 -9.82 -8.82
N LYS A 25 3.62 -9.17 -9.91
CA LYS A 25 3.28 -9.62 -11.28
C LYS A 25 3.80 -11.02 -11.57
N ALA A 26 5.00 -11.34 -11.08
CA ALA A 26 5.63 -12.65 -11.24
C ALA A 26 5.02 -13.74 -10.33
N MET A 27 4.19 -13.38 -9.35
CA MET A 27 3.54 -14.37 -8.49
C MET A 27 2.50 -15.20 -9.25
N PRO A 28 2.38 -16.50 -8.92
CA PRO A 28 1.29 -17.33 -9.42
C PRO A 28 -0.05 -16.80 -8.91
N SER A 29 -1.12 -17.02 -9.69
CA SER A 29 -2.48 -16.66 -9.29
C SER A 29 -2.89 -17.42 -8.02
N GLY A 30 -3.49 -16.70 -7.07
CA GLY A 30 -3.95 -17.25 -5.80
C GLY A 30 -4.19 -16.17 -4.75
N ASP A 31 -4.68 -16.58 -3.58
CA ASP A 31 -5.05 -15.69 -2.46
C ASP A 31 -3.90 -14.76 -2.03
N LEU A 32 -2.65 -15.26 -2.04
CA LEU A 32 -1.47 -14.45 -1.72
C LEU A 32 -1.22 -13.34 -2.75
N LYS A 33 -1.47 -13.59 -4.04
CA LYS A 33 -1.33 -12.58 -5.09
C LYS A 33 -2.40 -11.50 -4.95
N GLU A 34 -3.66 -11.90 -4.71
CA GLU A 34 -4.76 -10.95 -4.50
C GLU A 34 -4.51 -10.05 -3.27
N LYS A 35 -4.02 -10.64 -2.16
CA LYS A 35 -3.62 -9.87 -0.97
C LYS A 35 -2.49 -8.90 -1.27
N ALA A 36 -1.48 -9.33 -2.02
CA ALA A 36 -0.34 -8.49 -2.38
C ALA A 36 -0.73 -7.33 -3.33
N GLU A 37 -1.62 -7.59 -4.29
CA GLU A 37 -2.21 -6.57 -5.17
C GLU A 37 -3.04 -5.56 -4.37
N GLY A 38 -3.81 -6.03 -3.38
CA GLY A 38 -4.55 -5.19 -2.44
C GLY A 38 -3.64 -4.24 -1.65
N ALA A 39 -2.52 -4.76 -1.13
CA ALA A 39 -1.52 -3.98 -0.42
C ALA A 39 -0.86 -2.93 -1.33
N LEU A 40 -0.46 -3.32 -2.55
CA LEU A 40 0.12 -2.41 -3.54
C LEU A 40 -0.84 -1.28 -3.94
N ARG A 41 -2.13 -1.60 -4.09
CA ARG A 41 -3.18 -0.61 -4.40
C ARG A 41 -3.33 0.41 -3.28
N TYR A 42 -3.28 -0.03 -2.02
CA TYR A 42 -3.31 0.86 -0.87
C TYR A 42 -2.08 1.78 -0.85
N LEU A 43 -0.88 1.20 -0.93
CA LEU A 43 0.39 1.94 -0.93
C LEU A 43 0.45 2.96 -2.08
N SER A 44 -0.03 2.61 -3.27
CA SER A 44 -0.07 3.51 -4.43
C SER A 44 -0.95 4.74 -4.19
N LYS A 45 -2.11 4.57 -3.54
CA LYS A 45 -2.99 5.69 -3.17
C LYS A 45 -2.32 6.61 -2.16
N THR A 46 -1.67 6.03 -1.14
CA THR A 46 -0.88 6.78 -0.16
C THR A 46 0.24 7.58 -0.86
N ILE A 47 0.92 6.97 -1.83
CA ILE A 47 2.02 7.63 -2.55
C ILE A 47 1.56 8.77 -3.45
N LYS A 48 0.38 8.64 -4.07
CA LYS A 48 -0.24 9.70 -4.88
C LYS A 48 -0.74 10.89 -4.04
N GLY A 49 -0.66 10.80 -2.71
CA GLY A 49 -1.12 11.85 -1.81
C GLY A 49 -2.64 11.86 -1.62
N GLU A 50 -3.33 10.76 -1.94
CA GLU A 50 -4.77 10.65 -1.63
C GLU A 50 -4.96 10.71 -0.11
N PRO A 51 -5.90 11.55 0.39
CA PRO A 51 -6.19 11.65 1.82
C PRO A 51 -6.46 10.27 2.43
N GLN A 52 -5.61 9.87 3.37
CA GLN A 52 -5.77 8.62 4.09
C GLN A 52 -6.65 8.84 5.33
N PRO A 53 -7.50 7.86 5.69
CA PRO A 53 -8.21 7.91 6.97
C PRO A 53 -7.20 7.97 8.12
N MET A 54 -7.40 8.90 9.06
CA MET A 54 -6.46 9.16 10.17
C MET A 54 -6.36 8.00 11.16
N LYS A 55 -7.41 7.18 11.25
CA LYS A 55 -7.36 5.88 11.92
C LYS A 55 -6.99 4.86 10.87
N GLY A 56 -5.86 4.17 11.05
CA GLY A 56 -5.58 2.96 10.30
C GLY A 56 -6.79 2.04 10.46
N LYS A 57 -7.45 1.67 9.36
CA LYS A 57 -8.32 0.51 9.41
C LYS A 57 -7.39 -0.68 9.55
N GLU A 58 -7.53 -1.43 10.62
CA GLU A 58 -6.91 -2.74 10.72
C GLU A 58 -7.24 -3.50 9.44
N CYS A 59 -6.22 -4.09 8.82
CA CYS A 59 -6.47 -5.06 7.76
C CYS A 59 -7.32 -6.17 8.39
N PRO A 60 -8.52 -6.46 7.86
CA PRO A 60 -9.33 -7.54 8.40
C PRO A 60 -8.51 -8.83 8.38
N GLY A 61 -8.31 -9.44 9.56
CA GLY A 61 -7.49 -10.64 9.74
C GLY A 61 -6.10 -10.43 10.35
N ALA A 62 -5.70 -9.19 10.67
CA ALA A 62 -4.52 -8.93 11.50
C ALA A 62 -4.88 -9.15 12.99
N THR A 63 -4.95 -10.41 13.43
CA THR A 63 -4.88 -10.72 14.87
C THR A 63 -3.47 -10.41 15.35
N LEU A 64 -3.35 -9.47 16.31
CA LEU A 64 -2.12 -9.22 17.07
C LEU A 64 -1.66 -10.47 17.83
#